data_AF-A0A841L1J4-F1
#
_entry.id   AF-A0A841L1J4-F1
#
_cell.length_a   1.000
_cell.length_b   1.000
_cell.length_c   1.000
_cell.angle_alpha   90.00
_cell.angle_beta   90.00
_cell.angle_gamma   90.00
#
_symmetry.space_group_name_H-M   'P 1'
#
loop_
_entity.id
_entity.type
_entity.pdbx_description
1 polymer ?
#
loop_
_entity_poly.entity_id
_entity_poly.type
_entity_poly.pdbx_seq_one_letter_code
_entity_poly.pdbx_strand_id
1 'polypeptide(L)'
;MGKIIPILFAILAGFFTTIEATINVKLGRIVSPKIATLHNLITGLLVILVANLLKGTIHEYKKIIHVEPLWLIGGIFGTLIVYMGIKAIPKLGVANTLTIIVASQIVSGLIVDAFILKQQCLYLCKLFGILFLLLGTYLIVK
;
A
#
# COMPACT_ATOMS: atom_id res chain seq x y z
N MET A 1 16.34 -12.82 -17.59
CA MET A 1 16.43 -12.96 -16.11
C MET A 1 16.14 -11.66 -15.34
N GLY A 2 16.21 -10.45 -15.92
CA GLY A 2 16.06 -9.19 -15.18
C GLY A 2 14.68 -8.86 -14.57
N LYS A 3 13.58 -9.47 -15.03
CA LYS A 3 12.22 -9.20 -14.50
C LYS A 3 11.78 -10.13 -13.36
N ILE A 4 12.48 -11.25 -13.15
CA ILE A 4 12.07 -12.28 -12.19
C ILE A 4 12.17 -11.77 -10.75
N ILE A 5 13.26 -11.06 -10.41
CA ILE A 5 13.46 -10.52 -9.07
C ILE A 5 12.40 -9.46 -8.71
N PRO A 6 12.11 -8.45 -9.56
CA PRO A 6 11.01 -7.51 -9.30
C PRO A 6 9.64 -8.18 -9.14
N ILE A 7 9.35 -9.21 -9.95
CA ILE A 7 8.10 -9.97 -9.84
C ILE A 7 8.02 -10.65 -8.48
N LEU A 8 9.12 -11.27 -8.03
CA LEU A 8 9.17 -11.91 -6.71
C LEU A 8 8.94 -10.90 -5.58
N PHE A 9 9.54 -9.71 -5.65
CA PHE A 9 9.29 -8.66 -4.67
C PHE A 9 7.84 -8.18 -4.67
N ALA A 10 7.20 -8.04 -5.83
CA ALA A 10 5.78 -7.68 -5.91
C ALA A 10 4.88 -8.75 -5.27
N ILE A 11 5.17 -10.03 -5.50
CA ILE A 11 4.45 -11.14 -4.88
C ILE A 11 4.62 -11.12 -3.36
N LEU A 12 5.87 -10.97 -2.88
CA LEU A 12 6.16 -10.89 -1.45
C LEU A 12 5.52 -9.67 -0.80
N ALA A 13 5.47 -8.53 -1.48
CA ALA A 13 4.78 -7.34 -0.98
C ALA A 13 3.29 -7.61 -0.78
N GLY A 14 2.61 -8.28 -1.71
CA GLY A 14 1.20 -8.65 -1.54
C GLY A 14 0.97 -9.62 -0.38
N PHE A 15 1.87 -10.61 -0.22
CA PHE A 15 1.83 -11.54 0.89
C PHE A 15 2.01 -10.83 2.24
N PHE A 16 3.04 -9.99 2.38
CA PHE A 16 3.29 -9.23 3.60
C PHE A 16 2.18 -8.22 3.90
N THR A 17 1.59 -7.59 2.89
CA THR A 17 0.42 -6.71 3.06
C THR A 17 -0.72 -7.43 3.77
N THR A 18 -0.96 -8.70 3.43
CA THR A 18 -2.02 -9.51 4.04
C THR A 18 -1.71 -9.85 5.50
N ILE A 19 -0.45 -10.20 5.80
CA ILE A 19 0.01 -10.49 7.16
C ILE A 19 -0.08 -9.23 8.02
N GLU A 20 0.46 -8.10 7.55
CA GLU A 20 0.44 -6.82 8.22
C GLU A 20 -1.00 -6.41 8.57
N ALA A 21 -1.91 -6.46 7.59
CA ALA A 21 -3.31 -6.12 7.80
C ALA A 21 -3.96 -6.98 8.90
N THR A 22 -3.67 -8.27 8.92
CA THR A 22 -4.19 -9.21 9.93
C THR A 22 -3.65 -8.91 11.33
N ILE A 23 -2.33 -8.69 11.45
CA ILE A 23 -1.67 -8.33 12.71
C ILE A 23 -2.23 -7.01 13.24
N ASN A 24 -2.33 -6.00 12.39
CA ASN A 24 -2.81 -4.66 12.77
C ASN A 24 -4.27 -4.67 13.21
N VAL A 25 -5.12 -5.48 12.60
CA VAL A 25 -6.50 -5.66 13.04
C VAL A 25 -6.56 -6.35 14.39
N LYS A 26 -5.76 -7.40 14.61
CA LYS A 26 -5.71 -8.09 15.90
C LYS A 26 -5.22 -7.14 17.01
N LEU A 27 -4.18 -6.37 16.73
CA LEU A 27 -3.68 -5.34 17.65
C LEU A 27 -4.75 -4.27 17.91
N GLY A 28 -5.40 -3.76 16.87
CA GLY A 28 -6.48 -2.76 16.95
C GLY A 28 -7.78 -3.23 17.61
N ARG A 29 -7.88 -4.51 17.99
CA ARG A 29 -8.93 -5.03 18.90
C ARG A 29 -8.50 -5.01 20.36
N ILE A 30 -7.20 -5.15 20.63
CA ILE A 30 -6.62 -5.12 21.97
C ILE A 30 -6.43 -3.66 22.43
N VAL A 31 -5.97 -2.81 21.52
CA VAL A 31 -5.82 -1.36 21.71
C VAL A 31 -6.69 -0.62 20.71
N SER A 32 -6.78 0.72 20.80
CA SER A 32 -7.52 1.47 19.78
C SER A 32 -6.87 1.36 18.38
N PRO A 33 -7.64 1.44 17.28
CA PRO A 33 -7.09 1.44 15.93
C PRO A 33 -6.01 2.49 15.68
N LYS A 34 -6.13 3.67 16.31
CA LYS A 34 -5.12 4.73 16.22
C LYS A 34 -3.79 4.30 16.83
N ILE A 35 -3.83 3.66 18.02
CA ILE A 35 -2.63 3.16 18.71
C ILE A 35 -2.01 2.01 17.94
N ALA A 36 -2.81 1.10 17.39
CA ALA A 36 -2.31 0.02 16.54
C ALA A 36 -1.59 0.56 15.29
N THR A 37 -2.18 1.55 14.60
CA THR A 37 -1.51 2.22 13.47
C THR A 37 -0.21 2.92 13.90
N LEU A 38 -0.20 3.62 15.03
CA LEU A 38 1.01 4.25 15.55
C LEU A 38 2.11 3.21 15.83
N HIS A 39 1.75 2.09 16.46
CA HIS A 39 2.69 1.01 16.73
C HIS A 39 3.25 0.41 15.44
N ASN A 40 2.41 0.18 14.42
CA ASN A 40 2.84 -0.29 13.09
C ASN A 40 3.89 0.64 12.45
N LEU A 41 3.69 1.96 12.55
CA LEU A 41 4.64 2.93 12.00
C LEU A 41 5.95 2.94 12.77
N ILE A 42 5.90 2.83 14.10
CA ILE A 42 7.10 2.78 14.94
C ILE A 42 7.92 1.53 14.65
N THR A 43 7.28 0.35 14.55
CA THR A 43 8.00 -0.90 14.25
C THR A 43 8.62 -0.87 12.85
N GLY A 44 7.89 -0.39 11.85
CA GLY A 44 8.42 -0.20 10.49
C GLY A 44 9.61 0.76 10.45
N LEU A 45 9.51 1.90 11.15
CA LEU A 45 10.60 2.87 11.30
C LEU A 45 11.85 2.23 11.93
N LEU A 46 11.69 1.50 13.04
CA LEU A 46 12.82 0.87 13.73
C LEU A 46 13.54 -0.14 12.84
N VAL A 47 12.78 -0.99 12.12
CA VAL A 47 13.36 -2.00 11.22
C VAL A 47 14.20 -1.33 10.13
N ILE A 48 13.67 -0.30 9.46
CA ILE A 48 14.41 0.35 8.37
C ILE A 48 15.56 1.24 8.88
N LEU A 49 15.40 1.85 10.06
CA LEU A 49 16.45 2.64 10.69
C LEU A 49 17.66 1.75 11.03
N VAL A 50 17.44 0.61 11.69
CA VAL A 50 18.51 -0.36 12.01
C VAL A 50 19.19 -0.85 10.74
N ALA A 51 18.43 -1.19 9.69
CA ALA A 51 19.01 -1.61 8.42
C ALA A 51 19.90 -0.52 7.77
N ASN A 52 19.51 0.75 7.85
CA ASN A 52 20.32 1.87 7.32
C ASN A 52 21.56 2.16 8.17
N LEU A 53 21.46 2.01 9.50
CA LEU A 53 22.61 2.15 10.40
C LEU A 53 23.65 1.06 10.13
N LEU A 54 23.23 -0.20 9.99
CA LEU A 54 24.12 -1.32 9.70
C LEU A 54 24.80 -1.20 8.33
N LYS A 55 24.11 -0.63 7.34
CA LYS A 55 24.67 -0.37 6.00
C LYS A 55 25.45 0.94 5.88
N GLY A 56 25.42 1.80 6.89
CA GLY A 56 26.06 3.12 6.85
C GLY A 56 25.40 4.12 5.89
N THR A 57 24.16 3.88 5.46
CA THR A 57 23.45 4.68 4.44
C THR A 57 22.72 5.90 5.00
N ILE A 58 22.75 6.11 6.33
CA ILE A 58 22.05 7.21 6.99
C ILE A 58 22.50 8.61 6.50
N HIS A 59 23.73 8.73 5.99
CA HIS A 59 24.25 9.99 5.44
C HIS A 59 23.40 10.52 4.27
N GLU A 60 22.72 9.64 3.52
CA GLU A 60 21.85 10.04 2.41
C GLU A 60 20.66 10.90 2.85
N TYR A 61 20.27 10.83 4.12
CA TYR A 61 19.18 11.61 4.68
C TYR A 61 19.42 13.13 4.56
N LYS A 62 20.68 13.57 4.44
CA LYS A 62 21.01 14.98 4.17
C LYS A 62 20.36 15.51 2.90
N LYS A 63 20.08 14.66 1.91
CA LYS A 63 19.44 15.06 0.65
C LYS A 63 17.97 15.47 0.82
N ILE A 64 17.31 15.07 1.91
CA ILE A 64 15.88 15.34 2.14
C ILE A 64 15.57 16.83 2.23
N ILE A 65 16.52 17.65 2.71
CA ILE A 65 16.35 19.10 2.81
C ILE A 65 16.16 19.78 1.44
N HIS A 66 16.55 19.09 0.35
CA HIS A 66 16.42 19.57 -1.03
C HIS A 66 15.23 18.94 -1.76
N VAL A 67 14.46 18.06 -1.11
CA VAL A 67 13.27 17.45 -1.70
C VAL A 67 12.09 18.40 -1.55
N GLU A 68 11.31 18.56 -2.62
CA GLU A 68 10.08 19.35 -2.60
C GLU A 68 9.11 18.81 -1.53
N PRO A 69 8.52 19.67 -0.67
CA PRO A 69 7.70 19.22 0.46
C PRO A 69 6.54 18.28 0.09
N LEU A 70 6.00 18.40 -1.13
CA LEU A 70 4.94 17.55 -1.64
C LEU A 70 5.34 16.06 -1.70
N TRP A 71 6.61 15.74 -1.90
CA TRP A 71 7.06 14.34 -1.92
C TRP A 71 7.30 13.78 -0.51
N LEU A 72 7.35 14.64 0.50
CA LEU A 72 7.60 14.26 1.90
C LEU A 72 6.34 13.81 2.65
N ILE A 73 5.14 14.04 2.09
CA ILE A 73 3.87 13.69 2.74
C ILE A 73 3.43 12.23 2.50
N GLY A 74 4.24 11.41 1.81
CA GLY A 74 3.90 10.02 1.50
C GLY A 74 3.55 9.18 2.75
N GLY A 75 4.21 9.44 3.89
CA GLY A 75 3.93 8.76 5.15
C GLY A 75 2.52 9.00 5.71
N ILE A 76 1.88 10.12 5.36
CA ILE A 76 0.49 10.42 5.75
C ILE A 76 -0.45 9.41 5.09
N PHE A 77 -0.28 9.14 3.80
CA PHE A 77 -1.12 8.19 3.07
C PHE A 77 -0.89 6.75 3.54
N GLY A 78 0.36 6.36 3.82
CA GLY A 78 0.66 5.06 4.43
C GLY A 78 -0.06 4.87 5.78
N THR A 79 -0.04 5.91 6.62
CA THR A 79 -0.76 5.92 7.91
C THR A 79 -2.27 5.74 7.71
N LEU A 80 -2.87 6.45 6.75
CA LEU A 80 -4.30 6.36 6.46
C LEU A 80 -4.69 4.98 5.92
N ILE A 81 -3.89 4.38 5.03
CA ILE A 81 -4.12 3.04 4.49
C ILE A 81 -4.24 2.02 5.63
N VAL A 82 -3.26 2.02 6.55
CA VAL A 82 -3.25 1.10 7.68
C VAL A 82 -4.44 1.34 8.60
N TYR A 83 -4.70 2.59 8.99
CA TYR A 83 -5.80 2.95 9.87
C TYR A 83 -7.17 2.57 9.30
N MET A 84 -7.41 2.86 8.03
CA MET A 84 -8.65 2.50 7.32
C MET A 84 -8.80 0.99 7.19
N GLY A 85 -7.71 0.27 6.90
CA GLY A 85 -7.68 -1.19 6.87
C GLY A 85 -8.11 -1.81 8.21
N ILE A 86 -7.55 -1.34 9.33
CA ILE A 86 -7.92 -1.80 10.68
C ILE A 86 -9.42 -1.61 10.95
N LYS A 87 -10.01 -0.51 10.45
CA LYS A 87 -11.44 -0.22 10.62
C LYS A 87 -12.36 -1.00 9.68
N ALA A 88 -11.91 -1.28 8.47
CA ALA A 88 -12.73 -1.94 7.43
C ALA A 88 -12.80 -3.45 7.63
N ILE A 89 -11.66 -4.09 7.93
CA ILE A 89 -11.54 -5.56 8.02
C ILE A 89 -12.50 -6.20 9.02
N PRO A 90 -12.76 -5.65 10.23
CA PRO A 90 -13.71 -6.26 11.15
C PRO A 90 -15.14 -6.38 10.60
N LYS A 91 -15.53 -5.52 9.66
CA LYS A 91 -16.87 -5.51 9.06
C LYS A 91 -16.94 -6.29 7.75
N LEU A 92 -15.89 -6.24 6.94
CA LEU A 92 -15.88 -6.80 5.59
C LEU A 92 -15.12 -8.13 5.49
N GLY A 93 -14.28 -8.46 6.47
CA GLY A 93 -13.29 -9.55 6.36
C GLY A 93 -12.01 -9.12 5.65
N VAL A 94 -10.94 -9.88 5.86
CA VAL A 94 -9.59 -9.57 5.31
C VAL A 94 -9.61 -9.64 3.77
N ALA A 95 -10.10 -10.75 3.23
CA ALA A 95 -10.12 -10.99 1.78
C ALA A 95 -10.88 -9.88 1.05
N ASN A 96 -12.14 -9.63 1.42
CA ASN A 96 -12.97 -8.63 0.76
C ASN A 96 -12.38 -7.21 0.87
N THR A 97 -11.83 -6.84 2.03
CA THR A 97 -11.19 -5.53 2.20
C THR A 97 -9.98 -5.37 1.28
N LEU A 98 -9.10 -6.37 1.22
CA LEU A 98 -7.91 -6.30 0.38
C LEU A 98 -8.25 -6.35 -1.11
N THR A 99 -9.27 -7.11 -1.52
CA THR A 99 -9.77 -7.10 -2.90
C THR A 99 -10.24 -5.71 -3.30
N ILE A 100 -11.04 -5.04 -2.45
CA ILE A 100 -11.51 -3.66 -2.71
C ILE A 100 -10.33 -2.69 -2.76
N ILE A 101 -9.35 -2.82 -1.87
CA ILE A 101 -8.15 -1.97 -1.85
C ILE A 101 -7.37 -2.12 -3.16
N VAL A 102 -7.04 -3.34 -3.57
CA VAL A 102 -6.28 -3.62 -4.80
C VAL A 102 -7.04 -3.12 -6.02
N ALA A 103 -8.36 -3.33 -6.08
CA ALA A 103 -9.19 -2.82 -7.15
C ALA A 103 -9.13 -1.29 -7.24
N SER A 104 -9.27 -0.61 -6.10
CA SER A 104 -9.21 0.84 -6.01
C SER A 104 -7.83 1.38 -6.39
N GLN A 105 -6.75 0.68 -6.01
CA GLN A 105 -5.38 1.03 -6.37
C GLN A 105 -5.15 0.94 -7.88
N ILE A 106 -5.66 -0.11 -8.54
CA ILE A 106 -5.51 -0.28 -9.99
C ILE A 106 -6.27 0.80 -10.76
N VAL A 107 -7.51 1.10 -10.35
CA VAL A 107 -8.30 2.20 -10.93
C VAL A 107 -7.60 3.55 -10.72
N SER A 108 -7.13 3.82 -9.51
CA SER A 108 -6.42 5.06 -9.20
C SER A 108 -5.11 5.19 -9.98
N GLY A 109 -4.33 4.12 -10.12
CA GLY A 109 -3.11 4.11 -10.90
C GLY A 109 -3.34 4.47 -12.37
N LEU A 110 -4.43 3.99 -12.96
CA LEU A 110 -4.80 4.35 -14.33
C LEU A 110 -5.22 5.82 -14.47
N ILE A 111 -5.90 6.38 -13.47
CA ILE A 111 -6.22 7.80 -13.43
C ILE A 111 -4.93 8.62 -13.38
N VAL A 112 -3.97 8.23 -12.54
CA VAL A 112 -2.65 8.89 -12.45
C VAL A 112 -1.92 8.81 -13.79
N ASP A 113 -1.83 7.62 -14.40
CA ASP A 113 -1.14 7.41 -15.68
C ASP A 113 -1.74 8.24 -16.82
N ALA A 114 -3.08 8.28 -16.91
CA ALA A 114 -3.80 8.95 -17.99
C ALA A 114 -3.82 10.47 -17.82
N PHE A 115 -4.12 10.97 -16.62
CA PHE A 115 -4.42 12.39 -16.40
C PHE A 115 -3.25 13.17 -15.79
N ILE A 116 -2.45 12.56 -14.92
CA ILE A 116 -1.34 13.25 -14.24
C ILE A 116 -0.07 13.11 -15.06
N LEU A 117 0.33 11.87 -15.35
CA LEU A 117 1.58 11.59 -16.06
C LEU A 117 1.45 11.77 -17.57
N LYS A 118 0.22 11.73 -18.12
CA LYS A 118 -0.07 11.77 -19.56
C LYS A 118 0.74 10.75 -20.37
N GLN A 119 1.12 9.64 -19.74
CA GLN A 119 1.99 8.62 -20.33
C GLN A 119 1.22 7.58 -21.14
N GLN A 120 -0.11 7.53 -21.01
CA GLN A 120 -0.92 6.50 -21.64
C GLN A 120 -2.15 7.07 -22.35
N CYS A 121 -2.29 6.73 -23.64
CA CYS A 121 -3.60 6.70 -24.28
C CYS A 121 -4.40 5.55 -23.66
N LEU A 122 -5.59 5.83 -23.15
CA LEU A 122 -6.51 4.81 -22.63
C LEU A 122 -7.02 3.95 -23.81
N TYR A 123 -6.38 2.82 -24.07
CA TYR A 123 -6.85 1.85 -25.07
C TYR A 123 -8.03 1.03 -24.54
N LEU A 124 -8.98 0.66 -25.41
CA LEU A 124 -10.19 -0.09 -25.05
C LEU A 124 -9.90 -1.35 -24.22
N CYS A 125 -8.80 -2.07 -24.49
CA CYS A 125 -8.43 -3.26 -23.74
C CYS A 125 -8.22 -2.99 -22.23
N LYS A 126 -7.65 -1.84 -21.85
CA LYS A 126 -7.49 -1.47 -20.44
C LYS A 126 -8.83 -1.17 -19.77
N LEU A 127 -9.75 -0.55 -20.51
CA LEU A 127 -11.10 -0.27 -20.02
C LEU A 127 -11.88 -1.57 -19.75
N PHE A 128 -11.80 -2.55 -20.67
CA PHE A 128 -12.35 -3.88 -20.45
C PHE A 128 -11.67 -4.61 -19.29
N GLY A 129 -10.34 -4.48 -19.14
CA GLY A 129 -9.61 -5.03 -17.99
C GLY A 129 -10.11 -4.48 -16.65
N ILE A 130 -10.33 -3.17 -16.55
CA ILE A 130 -10.94 -2.54 -15.36
C ILE A 130 -12.35 -3.08 -15.14
N LEU A 131 -13.17 -3.15 -16.19
CA LEU A 131 -14.54 -3.63 -16.07
C LEU A 131 -14.58 -5.07 -15.52
N PHE A 132 -13.75 -5.96 -16.05
CA PHE A 132 -13.63 -7.32 -15.54
C PHE A 132 -13.10 -7.37 -14.11
N LEU A 133 -12.15 -6.50 -13.77
CA LEU A 133 -11.63 -6.42 -12.42
C LEU A 133 -12.70 -5.95 -11.42
N LEU A 134 -13.51 -4.95 -11.78
CA LEU A 134 -14.60 -4.46 -10.95
C LEU A 134 -15.70 -5.51 -10.81
N LEU A 135 -16.03 -6.22 -11.89
CA LEU A 135 -16.98 -7.32 -11.86
C LEU A 135 -16.47 -8.47 -10.98
N GLY A 136 -15.21 -8.87 -11.13
CA GLY A 136 -14.57 -9.87 -10.29
C GLY A 136 -14.54 -9.46 -8.82
N THR A 137 -14.23 -8.19 -8.53
CA THR A 137 -14.29 -7.63 -7.18
C THR A 137 -15.70 -7.72 -6.60
N TYR A 138 -16.72 -7.33 -7.37
CA TYR A 138 -18.11 -7.45 -6.95
C TYR A 138 -18.51 -8.89 -6.63
N LEU A 139 -18.11 -9.84 -7.46
CA LEU A 139 -18.39 -11.27 -7.26
C LEU A 139 -17.67 -11.87 -6.04
N ILE A 140 -16.48 -11.37 -5.69
CA ILE A 140 -15.74 -11.82 -4.50
C ILE A 140 -16.35 -11.25 -3.21
N VAL A 141 -16.82 -10.00 -3.25
CA VAL A 141 -17.31 -9.28 -2.07
C VAL A 141 -18.75 -9.66 -1.69
N LYS A 142 -19.54 -10.12 -2.65
CA LYS A 142 -20.94 -10.53 -2.48
C LYS A 142 -21.08 -11.95 -1.97
#